data_AF-A0A3B3VN44-F1
#
_entry.id   AF-A0A3B3VN44-F1
#
_cell.length_a   1.000
_cell.length_b   1.000
_cell.length_c   1.000
_cell.angle_alpha   90.00
_cell.angle_beta   90.00
_cell.angle_gamma   90.00
#
_symmetry.space_group_name_H-M   'P 1'
#
loop_
_entity.id
_entity.type
_entity.pdbx_description
1 polymer ?
#
loop_
_entity_poly.entity_id
_entity_poly.type
_entity_poly.pdbx_seq_one_letter_code
_entity_poly.pdbx_strand_id
1 'polypeptide(L)'
;MEDVTASLLLLLCGSLILGPTAGSGSGPDPERGRMELRRVQSLAAQPRYGGCWARALEHLDTRCRDMTSESQSRLALRFTHCHLSSSGRDFPSCPEGSEVSRCTAGMDPVAFNTYTEFFTHTHSICHFLQSEAWQSRTESTMYRLTEASAGVAEQLQSTRQMANELMEAQSVALQAQKEILSNGEELRATLRDSTQGVQAVFSDLSSASRQQQVALSQLFQQLSFLQSFLLMEAHSLTSCCYNAAALCTAYLITSTPRSSRARLLLLVLVCVNFYLEKKIYQHVLSSDQPEHLHVEQVSVYVAALRRLSVCVALCVLLLVCVRYRDPVQQSLEVLQQLRETQSSLQEALRRAGECPGETWSGSARLLCRSSSHHASVQTPPPLVEDRKVCPVVEVPVGKNPVLRPPPPRYSLRSRRRSDVI
;
A
#
# COMPACT_ATOMS: atom_id res chain seq x y z
N MET A 1 20.31 -50.57 -60.22
CA MET A 1 19.98 -50.00 -58.88
C MET A 1 21.09 -50.42 -57.92
N GLU A 2 22.32 -49.97 -58.19
CA GLU A 2 23.52 -50.68 -57.70
C GLU A 2 24.62 -49.76 -57.13
N ASP A 3 24.61 -48.46 -57.42
CA ASP A 3 25.66 -47.53 -57.01
C ASP A 3 25.59 -47.11 -55.53
N VAL A 4 24.41 -47.27 -54.91
CA VAL A 4 24.17 -46.86 -53.50
C VAL A 4 24.77 -47.86 -52.50
N THR A 5 24.84 -49.14 -52.84
CA THR A 5 25.38 -50.19 -51.95
C THR A 5 26.90 -50.10 -51.81
N ALA A 6 27.61 -49.74 -52.89
CA ALA A 6 29.07 -49.57 -52.88
C ALA A 6 29.54 -48.48 -51.90
N SER A 7 28.83 -47.34 -51.87
CA SER A 7 29.17 -46.22 -50.99
C SER A 7 28.97 -46.54 -49.50
N LEU A 8 27.99 -47.38 -49.17
CA LEU A 8 27.69 -47.77 -47.78
C LEU A 8 28.73 -48.75 -47.21
N LEU A 9 29.25 -49.65 -48.05
CA LEU A 9 30.30 -50.61 -47.67
C LEU A 9 31.64 -49.92 -47.35
N LEU A 10 32.02 -48.88 -48.10
CA LEU A 10 33.24 -48.11 -47.84
C LEU A 10 33.21 -47.39 -46.49
N LEU A 11 32.05 -46.87 -46.06
CA LEU A 11 31.88 -46.24 -44.76
C LEU A 11 31.94 -47.23 -43.58
N LEU A 12 31.49 -48.47 -43.78
CA LEU A 12 31.49 -49.51 -42.73
C LEU A 12 32.86 -50.18 -42.54
N CYS A 13 33.71 -50.23 -43.58
CA CYS A 13 35.08 -50.74 -43.43
C CYS A 13 36.05 -49.75 -42.76
N GLY A 14 35.75 -48.44 -42.80
CA GLY A 14 36.62 -47.39 -42.23
C GLY A 14 36.78 -47.44 -40.71
N SER A 15 35.86 -48.10 -39.99
CA SER A 15 35.83 -48.15 -38.51
C SER A 15 36.50 -49.39 -37.89
N LEU A 16 37.11 -50.27 -38.70
CA LEU A 16 37.74 -51.52 -38.24
C LEU A 16 39.27 -51.58 -38.33
N ILE A 17 39.94 -50.51 -38.79
CA ILE A 17 41.41 -50.40 -38.81
C ILE A 17 41.88 -49.24 -37.93
N LEU A 18 41.46 -49.27 -36.66
CA LEU A 18 42.03 -48.45 -35.59
C LEU A 18 42.38 -49.30 -34.36
N GLY A 19 43.11 -50.38 -34.59
CA GLY A 19 43.81 -51.08 -33.50
C GLY A 19 44.80 -50.10 -32.85
N PRO A 20 44.94 -50.10 -31.50
CA PRO A 20 45.83 -49.18 -30.82
C PRO A 20 47.28 -49.59 -31.04
N THR A 21 47.86 -49.17 -32.16
CA THR A 21 49.31 -49.09 -32.31
C THR A 21 49.81 -48.12 -31.26
N ALA A 22 50.39 -48.66 -30.19
CA ALA A 22 51.08 -47.91 -29.15
C ALA A 22 52.39 -47.33 -29.71
N GLY A 23 52.26 -46.44 -30.69
CA GLY A 23 53.30 -45.54 -31.13
C GLY A 23 53.63 -44.64 -29.96
N SER A 24 54.60 -45.06 -29.14
CA SER A 24 55.22 -44.26 -28.10
C SER A 24 56.08 -43.17 -28.74
N GLY A 25 55.42 -42.29 -29.50
CA GLY A 25 55.95 -41.00 -29.88
C GLY A 25 56.10 -40.18 -28.62
N SER A 26 57.27 -40.30 -28.00
CA SER A 26 57.69 -39.39 -26.94
C SER A 26 57.81 -38.00 -27.57
N GLY A 27 56.71 -37.24 -27.51
CA GLY A 27 56.77 -35.79 -27.65
C GLY A 27 57.88 -35.27 -26.73
N PRO A 28 58.63 -34.23 -27.15
CA PRO A 28 59.89 -33.86 -26.50
C PRO A 28 59.67 -33.60 -25.01
N ASP A 29 60.06 -34.57 -24.19
CA ASP A 29 59.76 -34.59 -22.76
C ASP A 29 60.39 -33.35 -22.11
N PRO A 30 59.59 -32.42 -21.58
CA PRO A 30 60.11 -31.16 -21.05
C PRO A 30 60.99 -31.38 -19.83
N GLU A 31 60.80 -32.43 -19.05
CA GLU A 31 61.71 -32.76 -17.94
C GLU A 31 63.01 -33.38 -18.45
N ARG A 32 62.97 -34.24 -19.47
CA ARG A 32 64.21 -34.71 -20.13
C ARG A 32 64.98 -33.55 -20.78
N GLY A 33 64.28 -32.60 -21.39
CA GLY A 33 64.85 -31.36 -21.92
C GLY A 33 65.46 -30.47 -20.83
N ARG A 34 64.76 -30.29 -19.70
CA ARG A 34 65.27 -29.57 -18.51
C ARG A 34 66.47 -30.27 -17.88
N MET A 35 66.47 -31.59 -17.80
CA MET A 35 67.59 -32.41 -17.31
C MET A 35 68.83 -32.24 -18.18
N GLU A 36 68.68 -32.35 -19.51
CA GLU A 36 69.81 -32.18 -20.43
C GLU A 36 70.30 -30.72 -20.48
N LEU A 37 69.40 -29.74 -20.42
CA LEU A 37 69.77 -28.33 -20.29
C LEU A 37 70.56 -28.07 -19.00
N ARG A 38 70.12 -28.60 -17.86
CA ARG A 38 70.86 -28.54 -16.59
C ARG A 38 72.22 -29.24 -16.69
N ARG A 39 72.31 -30.37 -17.40
CA ARG A 39 73.56 -31.09 -17.64
C ARG A 39 74.54 -30.25 -18.46
N VAL A 40 74.09 -29.67 -19.57
CA VAL A 40 74.88 -28.76 -20.42
C VAL A 40 75.28 -27.49 -19.65
N GLN A 41 74.38 -26.88 -18.87
CA GLN A 41 74.70 -25.75 -18.00
C GLN A 41 75.75 -26.12 -16.94
N SER A 42 75.66 -27.31 -16.33
CA SER A 42 76.66 -27.78 -15.35
C SER A 42 78.03 -28.12 -15.96
N LEU A 43 78.08 -28.41 -17.26
CA LEU A 43 79.31 -28.60 -18.03
C LEU A 43 79.91 -27.25 -18.46
N ALA A 44 79.07 -26.30 -18.89
CA ALA A 44 79.49 -24.94 -19.22
C ALA A 44 79.93 -24.11 -17.99
N ALA A 45 79.39 -24.43 -16.80
CA ALA A 45 79.79 -23.84 -15.53
C ALA A 45 81.03 -24.50 -14.89
N GLN A 46 81.56 -25.58 -15.47
CA GLN A 46 82.86 -26.12 -15.06
C GLN A 46 83.99 -25.31 -15.69
N PRO A 47 85.02 -24.91 -14.93
CA PRO A 47 86.22 -24.33 -15.52
C PRO A 47 86.83 -25.32 -16.52
N ARG A 48 87.37 -24.79 -17.62
CA ARG A 48 87.98 -25.52 -18.73
C ARG A 48 89.08 -26.51 -18.29
N TYR A 49 89.65 -26.27 -17.12
CA TYR A 49 90.50 -27.18 -16.37
C TYR A 49 89.67 -27.76 -15.21
N GLY A 50 89.33 -29.05 -15.30
CA GLY A 50 88.35 -29.69 -14.41
C GLY A 50 88.68 -29.62 -12.92
N GLY A 51 87.67 -29.88 -12.08
CA GLY A 51 87.59 -29.45 -10.67
C GLY A 51 88.75 -29.80 -9.70
N CYS A 52 89.73 -30.61 -10.09
CA CYS A 52 90.99 -30.70 -9.35
C CYS A 52 91.75 -29.36 -9.36
N TRP A 53 91.85 -28.71 -10.52
CA TRP A 53 92.54 -27.42 -10.71
C TRP A 53 91.81 -26.28 -9.99
N ALA A 54 90.48 -26.33 -9.94
CA ALA A 54 89.68 -25.40 -9.13
C ALA A 54 90.00 -25.55 -7.63
N ARG A 55 89.93 -26.77 -7.08
CA ARG A 55 90.24 -27.04 -5.66
C ARG A 55 91.67 -26.66 -5.28
N ALA A 56 92.63 -26.85 -6.17
CA ALA A 56 94.03 -26.44 -5.94
C ALA A 56 94.15 -24.95 -5.58
N LEU A 57 93.29 -24.11 -6.16
CA LEU A 57 93.21 -22.66 -5.94
C LEU A 57 92.27 -22.27 -4.79
N GLU A 58 91.22 -23.04 -4.52
CA GLU A 58 90.35 -22.84 -3.34
C GLU A 58 91.13 -23.02 -2.02
N HIS A 59 92.16 -23.86 -2.03
CA HIS A 59 93.09 -24.06 -0.91
C HIS A 59 94.30 -23.10 -0.93
N LEU A 60 94.26 -21.98 -1.66
CA LEU A 60 95.30 -20.94 -1.61
C LEU A 60 94.86 -19.80 -0.68
N ASP A 61 95.49 -19.71 0.49
CA ASP A 61 95.13 -18.73 1.53
C ASP A 61 95.44 -17.26 1.13
N THR A 62 96.23 -17.06 0.08
CA THR A 62 96.62 -15.75 -0.47
C THR A 62 96.08 -15.55 -1.89
N ARG A 63 96.11 -14.32 -2.41
CA ARG A 63 95.85 -14.09 -3.84
C ARG A 63 97.05 -14.60 -4.67
N CYS A 64 96.86 -14.95 -5.94
CA CYS A 64 97.94 -15.35 -6.85
C CYS A 64 99.08 -14.31 -6.98
N ARG A 65 98.77 -13.03 -6.71
CA ARG A 65 99.73 -11.91 -6.67
C ARG A 65 100.62 -11.94 -5.43
N ASP A 66 100.07 -12.40 -4.31
CA ASP A 66 100.62 -12.22 -2.96
C ASP A 66 101.13 -13.57 -2.40
N MET A 67 101.59 -14.44 -3.30
CA MET A 67 102.02 -15.82 -3.02
C MET A 67 103.47 -15.85 -2.51
N THR A 68 103.74 -16.65 -1.48
CA THR A 68 105.07 -16.85 -0.91
C THR A 68 105.78 -18.03 -1.59
N SER A 69 107.08 -18.19 -1.39
CA SER A 69 107.81 -19.37 -1.89
C SER A 69 107.25 -20.70 -1.35
N GLU A 70 106.70 -20.69 -0.13
CA GLU A 70 106.02 -21.86 0.43
C GLU A 70 104.68 -22.12 -0.27
N SER A 71 103.80 -21.12 -0.41
CA SER A 71 102.51 -21.34 -1.07
C SER A 71 102.65 -21.58 -2.58
N GLN A 72 103.70 -21.05 -3.23
CA GLN A 72 104.14 -21.42 -4.57
C GLN A 72 104.48 -22.91 -4.64
N SER A 73 105.32 -23.40 -3.72
CA SER A 73 105.73 -24.81 -3.65
C SER A 73 104.53 -25.74 -3.40
N ARG A 74 103.64 -25.38 -2.46
CA ARG A 74 102.41 -26.15 -2.17
C ARG A 74 101.44 -26.16 -3.36
N LEU A 75 101.25 -25.03 -4.04
CA LEU A 75 100.37 -24.96 -5.22
C LEU A 75 100.96 -25.73 -6.42
N ALA A 76 102.28 -25.70 -6.62
CA ALA A 76 102.98 -26.52 -7.61
C ALA A 76 102.80 -28.03 -7.34
N LEU A 77 102.86 -28.47 -6.07
CA LEU A 77 102.55 -29.86 -5.70
C LEU A 77 101.09 -30.23 -6.03
N ARG A 78 100.12 -29.33 -5.78
CA ARG A 78 98.71 -29.58 -6.13
C ARG A 78 98.47 -29.62 -7.65
N PHE A 79 99.13 -28.75 -8.43
CA PHE A 79 99.11 -28.80 -9.91
C PHE A 79 99.74 -30.09 -10.44
N THR A 80 100.87 -30.52 -9.86
CA THR A 80 101.54 -31.79 -10.17
C THR A 80 100.61 -32.98 -9.92
N HIS A 81 99.96 -33.03 -8.76
CA HIS A 81 98.96 -34.02 -8.42
C HIS A 81 97.80 -34.04 -9.44
N CYS A 82 97.21 -32.89 -9.76
CA CYS A 82 96.12 -32.81 -10.73
C CYS A 82 96.54 -33.26 -12.14
N HIS A 83 97.77 -32.93 -12.58
CA HIS A 83 98.30 -33.37 -13.87
C HIS A 83 98.55 -34.88 -13.89
N LEU A 84 99.31 -35.42 -12.93
CA LEU A 84 99.66 -36.85 -12.88
C LEU A 84 98.40 -37.72 -12.72
N SER A 85 97.47 -37.35 -11.83
CA SER A 85 96.18 -38.02 -11.67
C SER A 85 95.37 -37.99 -12.98
N SER A 86 95.33 -36.86 -13.70
CA SER A 86 94.66 -36.78 -15.01
C SER A 86 95.33 -37.62 -16.11
N SER A 87 96.61 -37.96 -15.94
CA SER A 87 97.36 -38.88 -16.83
C SER A 87 97.23 -40.36 -16.45
N GLY A 88 96.42 -40.69 -15.44
CA GLY A 88 96.25 -42.06 -14.94
C GLY A 88 97.44 -42.57 -14.11
N ARG A 89 98.21 -41.67 -13.48
CA ARG A 89 99.33 -42.01 -12.59
C ARG A 89 98.94 -41.76 -11.13
N ASP A 90 99.13 -42.77 -10.29
CA ASP A 90 98.96 -42.64 -8.84
C ASP A 90 100.09 -41.80 -8.25
N PHE A 91 99.75 -40.58 -7.84
CA PHE A 91 100.62 -39.66 -7.11
C PHE A 91 99.83 -39.10 -5.91
N PRO A 92 100.30 -39.27 -4.67
CA PRO A 92 99.55 -38.85 -3.49
C PRO A 92 99.60 -37.33 -3.29
N SER A 93 98.50 -36.72 -2.84
CA SER A 93 98.51 -35.31 -2.46
C SER A 93 99.39 -35.08 -1.23
N CYS A 94 100.22 -34.04 -1.26
CA CYS A 94 101.01 -33.61 -0.10
C CYS A 94 100.06 -33.17 1.04
N PRO A 95 100.19 -33.67 2.27
CA PRO A 95 99.33 -33.28 3.38
C PRO A 95 99.50 -31.82 3.78
N GLU A 96 98.40 -31.15 4.11
CA GLU A 96 98.43 -29.78 4.62
C GLU A 96 99.24 -29.69 5.94
N GLY A 97 100.02 -28.62 6.09
CA GLY A 97 100.94 -28.45 7.23
C GLY A 97 102.21 -29.31 7.21
N SER A 98 102.35 -30.30 6.31
CA SER A 98 103.62 -31.04 6.17
C SER A 98 104.68 -30.24 5.41
N GLU A 99 105.97 -30.48 5.64
CA GLU A 99 107.03 -29.82 4.87
C GLU A 99 107.04 -30.27 3.40
N VAL A 100 107.21 -29.31 2.48
CA VAL A 100 107.36 -29.56 1.03
C VAL A 100 108.52 -30.51 0.74
N SER A 101 109.64 -30.37 1.48
CA SER A 101 110.83 -31.23 1.44
C SER A 101 110.49 -32.73 1.52
N ARG A 102 109.57 -33.09 2.41
CA ARG A 102 109.12 -34.47 2.64
C ARG A 102 108.25 -35.00 1.50
N CYS A 103 107.53 -34.12 0.82
CA CYS A 103 106.71 -34.47 -0.34
C CYS A 103 107.54 -34.56 -1.65
N THR A 104 108.67 -33.84 -1.76
CA THR A 104 109.55 -33.89 -2.94
C THR A 104 110.65 -34.95 -2.86
N ALA A 105 111.18 -35.25 -1.67
CA ALA A 105 112.29 -36.19 -1.50
C ALA A 105 111.99 -37.65 -1.90
N GLY A 106 110.71 -38.05 -1.94
CA GLY A 106 110.26 -39.39 -2.33
C GLY A 106 109.72 -39.50 -3.76
N MET A 107 109.88 -38.46 -4.59
CA MET A 107 109.35 -38.45 -5.96
C MET A 107 110.16 -39.33 -6.92
N ASP A 108 109.47 -39.93 -7.90
CA ASP A 108 110.14 -40.48 -9.08
C ASP A 108 110.61 -39.33 -10.01
N PRO A 109 111.53 -39.60 -10.97
CA PRO A 109 112.01 -38.57 -11.87
C PRO A 109 110.92 -37.89 -12.71
N VAL A 110 109.82 -38.58 -13.01
CA VAL A 110 108.68 -37.97 -13.73
C VAL A 110 107.97 -36.97 -12.83
N ALA A 111 107.53 -37.38 -11.63
CA ALA A 111 106.83 -36.48 -10.70
C ALA A 111 107.71 -35.30 -10.26
N PHE A 112 109.01 -35.51 -10.04
CA PHE A 112 109.92 -34.42 -9.68
C PHE A 112 110.10 -33.41 -10.82
N ASN A 113 110.27 -33.87 -12.06
CA ASN A 113 110.38 -32.99 -13.23
C ASN A 113 109.07 -32.22 -13.49
N THR A 114 107.92 -32.90 -13.39
CA THR A 114 106.59 -32.27 -13.47
C THR A 114 106.39 -31.23 -12.36
N TYR A 115 106.88 -31.50 -11.14
CA TYR A 115 106.87 -30.55 -10.03
C TYR A 115 107.73 -29.31 -10.33
N THR A 116 108.95 -29.47 -10.83
CA THR A 116 109.81 -28.32 -11.17
C THR A 116 109.22 -27.45 -12.28
N GLU A 117 108.56 -28.06 -13.27
CA GLU A 117 107.86 -27.34 -14.36
C GLU A 117 106.65 -26.55 -13.84
N PHE A 118 105.83 -27.14 -12.96
CA PHE A 118 104.72 -26.39 -12.35
C PHE A 118 105.20 -25.34 -11.34
N PHE A 119 106.37 -25.53 -10.71
CA PHE A 119 106.96 -24.60 -9.75
C PHE A 119 107.45 -23.31 -10.42
N THR A 120 108.15 -23.40 -11.56
CA THR A 120 108.59 -22.21 -12.33
C THR A 120 107.39 -21.42 -12.85
N HIS A 121 106.32 -22.09 -13.27
CA HIS A 121 105.15 -21.47 -13.90
C HIS A 121 103.95 -21.22 -12.96
N THR A 122 104.09 -21.43 -11.64
CA THR A 122 102.95 -21.40 -10.70
C THR A 122 102.19 -20.07 -10.71
N HIS A 123 102.88 -18.92 -10.68
CA HIS A 123 102.23 -17.60 -10.67
C HIS A 123 101.38 -17.37 -11.94
N SER A 124 101.94 -17.66 -13.12
CA SER A 124 101.25 -17.51 -14.40
C SER A 124 100.02 -18.43 -14.50
N ILE A 125 100.14 -19.69 -14.06
CA ILE A 125 99.04 -20.65 -14.06
C ILE A 125 97.95 -20.24 -13.06
N CYS A 126 98.32 -19.81 -11.85
CA CYS A 126 97.39 -19.30 -10.85
C CYS A 126 96.59 -18.11 -11.38
N HIS A 127 97.26 -17.10 -11.94
CA HIS A 127 96.60 -15.93 -12.51
C HIS A 127 95.69 -16.28 -13.68
N PHE A 128 96.13 -17.12 -14.61
CA PHE A 128 95.32 -17.56 -15.76
C PHE A 128 94.05 -18.30 -15.33
N LEU A 129 94.17 -19.29 -14.44
CA LEU A 129 93.01 -20.04 -13.92
C LEU A 129 92.07 -19.15 -13.09
N GLN A 130 92.60 -18.17 -12.36
CA GLN A 130 91.80 -17.16 -11.66
C GLN A 130 91.03 -16.26 -12.64
N SER A 131 91.63 -15.85 -13.77
CA SER A 131 90.92 -15.09 -14.81
C SER A 131 89.85 -15.91 -15.54
N GLU A 132 90.11 -17.18 -15.88
CA GLU A 132 89.09 -18.08 -16.48
C GLU A 132 87.90 -18.28 -15.54
N ALA A 133 88.16 -18.53 -14.25
CA ALA A 133 87.13 -18.70 -13.23
C ALA A 133 86.34 -17.40 -12.96
N TRP A 134 86.97 -16.24 -13.03
CA TRP A 134 86.29 -14.94 -12.95
C TRP A 134 85.44 -14.69 -14.19
N GLN A 135 85.99 -14.89 -15.40
CA GLN A 135 85.29 -14.66 -16.66
C GLN A 135 84.03 -15.54 -16.79
N SER A 136 84.13 -16.83 -16.50
CA SER A 136 82.97 -17.75 -16.51
C SER A 136 81.87 -17.32 -15.52
N ARG A 137 82.25 -16.89 -14.31
CA ARG A 137 81.30 -16.33 -13.33
C ARG A 137 80.66 -15.04 -13.84
N THR A 138 81.44 -14.13 -14.41
CA THR A 138 80.97 -12.85 -14.95
C THR A 138 80.04 -13.03 -16.15
N GLU A 139 80.35 -13.95 -17.07
CA GLU A 139 79.49 -14.30 -18.21
C GLU A 139 78.15 -14.88 -17.73
N SER A 140 78.17 -15.84 -16.80
CA SER A 140 76.96 -16.40 -16.20
C SER A 140 76.12 -15.34 -15.47
N THR A 141 76.76 -14.42 -14.74
CA THR A 141 76.07 -13.29 -14.09
C THR A 141 75.49 -12.32 -15.11
N MET A 142 76.23 -11.97 -16.16
CA MET A 142 75.78 -11.06 -17.22
C MET A 142 74.56 -11.64 -17.94
N TYR A 143 74.62 -12.92 -18.35
CA TYR A 143 73.48 -13.61 -18.96
C TYR A 143 72.23 -13.59 -18.06
N ARG A 144 72.38 -13.93 -16.77
CA ARG A 144 71.27 -13.89 -15.81
C ARG A 144 70.71 -12.49 -15.57
N LEU A 145 71.54 -11.45 -15.60
CA LEU A 145 71.11 -10.06 -15.49
C LEU A 145 70.37 -9.59 -16.75
N THR A 146 70.85 -9.97 -17.95
CA THR A 146 70.18 -9.67 -19.21
C THR A 146 68.81 -10.35 -19.28
N GLU A 147 68.74 -11.64 -18.96
CA GLU A 147 67.48 -12.42 -18.91
C GLU A 147 66.48 -11.81 -17.91
N ALA A 148 66.92 -11.50 -16.68
CA ALA A 148 66.07 -10.87 -15.67
C ALA A 148 65.60 -9.46 -16.10
N SER A 149 66.45 -8.70 -16.79
CA SER A 149 66.09 -7.38 -17.30
C SER A 149 65.06 -7.46 -18.44
N ALA A 150 65.18 -8.45 -19.32
CA ALA A 150 64.21 -8.72 -20.38
C ALA A 150 62.85 -9.11 -19.80
N GLY A 151 62.81 -10.05 -18.84
CA GLY A 151 61.58 -10.45 -18.16
C GLY A 151 60.91 -9.31 -17.39
N VAL A 152 61.68 -8.41 -16.75
CA VAL A 152 61.13 -7.20 -16.10
C VAL A 152 60.57 -6.22 -17.12
N ALA A 153 61.20 -6.05 -18.29
CA ALA A 153 60.69 -5.20 -19.36
C ALA A 153 59.39 -5.74 -19.97
N GLU A 154 59.30 -7.05 -20.20
CA GLU A 154 58.09 -7.73 -20.66
C GLU A 154 56.96 -7.63 -19.64
N GLN A 155 57.24 -7.90 -18.35
CA GLN A 155 56.27 -7.76 -17.27
C GLN A 155 55.76 -6.31 -17.15
N LEU A 156 56.63 -5.31 -17.31
CA LEU A 156 56.24 -3.89 -17.29
C LEU A 156 55.37 -3.52 -18.50
N GLN A 157 55.68 -4.05 -19.69
CA GLN A 157 54.87 -3.84 -20.90
C GLN A 157 53.49 -4.50 -20.78
N SER A 158 53.40 -5.73 -20.26
CA SER A 158 52.13 -6.39 -19.95
C SER A 158 51.33 -5.62 -18.90
N THR A 159 51.99 -5.12 -17.85
CA THR A 159 51.36 -4.28 -16.82
C THR A 159 50.83 -2.97 -17.41
N ARG A 160 51.55 -2.35 -18.36
CA ARG A 160 51.10 -1.17 -19.11
C ARG A 160 49.87 -1.47 -19.98
N GLN A 161 49.81 -2.64 -20.62
CA GLN A 161 48.65 -3.06 -21.42
C GLN A 161 47.40 -3.21 -20.54
N MET A 162 47.49 -4.00 -19.46
CA MET A 162 46.39 -4.17 -18.50
C MET A 162 45.95 -2.84 -17.87
N ALA A 163 46.87 -1.90 -17.61
CA ALA A 163 46.52 -0.58 -17.09
C ALA A 163 45.73 0.27 -18.11
N ASN A 164 46.07 0.19 -19.40
CA ASN A 164 45.31 0.88 -20.46
C ASN A 164 43.90 0.26 -20.62
N GLU A 165 43.80 -1.07 -20.66
CA GLU A 165 42.52 -1.80 -20.73
C GLU A 165 41.61 -1.46 -19.54
N LEU A 166 42.18 -1.36 -18.33
CA LEU A 166 41.45 -0.95 -17.13
C LEU A 166 40.99 0.51 -17.21
N MET A 167 41.79 1.43 -17.75
CA MET A 167 41.38 2.82 -17.97
C MET A 167 40.26 2.94 -19.03
N GLU A 168 40.33 2.15 -20.10
CA GLU A 168 39.26 2.10 -21.12
C GLU A 168 37.95 1.57 -20.51
N ALA A 169 37.99 0.44 -19.81
CA ALA A 169 36.85 -0.12 -19.11
C ALA A 169 36.27 0.84 -18.05
N GLN A 170 37.12 1.55 -17.30
CA GLN A 170 36.70 2.59 -16.36
C GLN A 170 36.04 3.78 -17.06
N SER A 171 36.52 4.19 -18.23
CA SER A 171 35.91 5.27 -19.00
C SER A 171 34.50 4.92 -19.51
N VAL A 172 34.31 3.69 -20.01
CA VAL A 172 33.01 3.17 -20.44
C VAL A 172 32.04 3.06 -19.26
N ALA A 173 32.51 2.53 -18.12
CA ALA A 173 31.70 2.45 -16.89
C ALA A 173 31.29 3.84 -16.37
N LEU A 174 32.18 4.84 -16.42
CA LEU A 174 31.88 6.22 -16.03
C LEU A 174 30.86 6.87 -16.97
N GLN A 175 30.95 6.61 -18.28
CA GLN A 175 29.97 7.10 -19.26
C GLN A 175 28.59 6.47 -19.04
N ALA A 176 28.52 5.17 -18.78
CA ALA A 176 27.27 4.49 -18.43
C ALA A 176 26.66 5.02 -17.11
N GLN A 177 27.48 5.28 -16.08
CA GLN A 177 27.01 5.93 -14.85
C GLN A 177 26.44 7.33 -15.09
N LYS A 178 27.06 8.12 -15.98
CA LYS A 178 26.58 9.46 -16.35
C LYS A 178 25.25 9.40 -17.11
N GLU A 179 25.07 8.42 -17.98
CA GLU A 179 23.80 8.17 -18.67
C GLU A 179 22.69 7.76 -17.68
N ILE A 180 22.98 6.83 -16.76
CA ILE A 180 22.05 6.42 -15.69
C ILE A 180 21.64 7.61 -14.81
N LEU A 181 22.56 8.53 -14.49
CA LEU A 181 22.24 9.75 -13.75
C LEU A 181 21.32 10.68 -14.56
N SER A 182 21.61 10.90 -15.84
CA SER A 182 20.76 11.72 -16.74
C SER A 182 19.34 11.16 -16.84
N ASN A 183 19.22 9.86 -17.10
CA ASN A 183 17.95 9.16 -17.23
C ASN A 183 17.20 9.13 -15.87
N GLY A 184 17.93 9.09 -14.76
CA GLY A 184 17.39 9.20 -13.41
C GLY A 184 16.86 10.61 -13.07
N GLU A 185 17.50 11.67 -13.54
CA GLU A 185 17.02 13.05 -13.41
C GLU A 185 15.77 13.29 -14.27
N GLU A 186 15.73 12.80 -15.51
CA GLU A 186 14.56 12.87 -16.38
C GLU A 186 13.37 12.07 -15.78
N LEU A 187 13.60 10.82 -15.36
CA LEU A 187 12.57 10.02 -14.71
C LEU A 187 12.06 10.68 -13.42
N ARG A 188 12.94 11.32 -12.63
CA ARG A 188 12.56 12.09 -11.44
C ARG A 188 11.72 13.32 -11.79
N ALA A 189 11.97 13.99 -12.91
CA ALA A 189 11.14 15.08 -13.40
C ALA A 189 9.75 14.57 -13.82
N THR A 190 9.69 13.54 -14.65
CA THR A 190 8.44 12.91 -15.14
C THR A 190 7.59 12.32 -14.00
N LEU A 191 8.21 11.68 -13.00
CA LEU A 191 7.51 11.20 -11.80
C LEU A 191 6.96 12.34 -10.95
N ARG A 192 7.69 13.46 -10.84
CA ARG A 192 7.22 14.65 -10.11
C ARG A 192 6.03 15.28 -10.83
N ASP A 193 6.12 15.47 -12.14
CA ASP A 193 5.03 16.03 -12.96
C ASP A 193 3.78 15.14 -12.89
N SER A 194 3.94 13.83 -13.09
CA SER A 194 2.86 12.84 -12.92
C SER A 194 2.23 12.87 -11.53
N THR A 195 3.04 13.01 -10.47
CA THR A 195 2.54 13.12 -9.09
C THR A 195 1.74 14.42 -8.89
N GLN A 196 2.20 15.53 -9.46
CA GLN A 196 1.50 16.82 -9.40
C GLN A 196 0.20 16.78 -10.23
N GLY A 197 0.19 16.13 -11.39
CA GLY A 197 -1.01 15.87 -12.18
C GLY A 197 -2.05 15.02 -11.44
N VAL A 198 -1.63 13.94 -10.78
CA VAL A 198 -2.53 13.11 -9.95
C VAL A 198 -3.08 13.91 -8.75
N GLN A 199 -2.27 14.76 -8.12
CA GLN A 199 -2.73 15.64 -7.04
C GLN A 199 -3.74 16.68 -7.54
N ALA A 200 -3.52 17.27 -8.72
CA ALA A 200 -4.46 18.19 -9.35
C ALA A 200 -5.79 17.50 -9.65
N VAL A 201 -5.78 16.37 -10.36
CA VAL A 201 -6.98 15.58 -10.69
C VAL A 201 -7.72 15.12 -9.43
N PHE A 202 -7.02 14.75 -8.35
CA PHE A 202 -7.65 14.42 -7.07
C PHE A 202 -8.31 15.65 -6.42
N SER A 203 -7.68 16.83 -6.50
CA SER A 203 -8.27 18.06 -5.97
C SER A 203 -9.48 18.53 -6.78
N ASP A 204 -9.45 18.40 -8.10
CA ASP A 204 -10.56 18.67 -9.00
C ASP A 204 -11.73 17.73 -8.70
N LEU A 205 -11.47 16.42 -8.62
CA LEU A 205 -12.47 15.40 -8.27
C LEU A 205 -13.08 15.65 -6.88
N SER A 206 -12.28 16.05 -5.89
CA SER A 206 -12.77 16.42 -4.56
C SER A 206 -13.67 17.67 -4.60
N SER A 207 -13.33 18.66 -5.43
CA SER A 207 -14.15 19.87 -5.60
C SER A 207 -15.47 19.58 -6.34
N ALA A 208 -15.43 18.77 -7.40
CA ALA A 208 -16.60 18.34 -8.15
C ALA A 208 -17.53 17.46 -7.29
N SER A 209 -16.96 16.56 -6.48
CA SER A 209 -17.71 15.73 -5.53
C SER A 209 -18.43 16.59 -4.47
N ARG A 210 -17.79 17.65 -3.96
CA ARG A 210 -18.46 18.64 -3.09
C ARG A 210 -19.60 19.37 -3.80
N GLN A 211 -19.43 19.79 -5.06
CA GLN A 211 -20.52 20.40 -5.83
C GLN A 211 -21.68 19.43 -6.07
N GLN A 212 -21.39 18.16 -6.37
CA GLN A 212 -22.40 17.10 -6.48
C GLN A 212 -23.14 16.84 -5.16
N GLN A 213 -22.46 16.85 -4.02
CA GLN A 213 -23.12 16.75 -2.70
C GLN A 213 -24.07 17.93 -2.45
N VAL A 214 -23.69 19.16 -2.82
CA VAL A 214 -24.59 20.33 -2.70
C VAL A 214 -25.82 20.16 -3.59
N ALA A 215 -25.65 19.80 -4.87
CA ALA A 215 -26.76 19.57 -5.78
C ALA A 215 -27.69 18.42 -5.31
N LEU A 216 -27.13 17.31 -4.83
CA LEU A 216 -27.89 16.20 -4.25
C LEU A 216 -28.66 16.64 -2.99
N SER A 217 -28.07 17.46 -2.12
CA SER A 217 -28.76 17.94 -0.90
C SER A 217 -30.02 18.76 -1.24
N GLN A 218 -29.99 19.56 -2.31
CA GLN A 218 -31.16 20.29 -2.80
C GLN A 218 -32.25 19.36 -3.36
N LEU A 219 -31.88 18.28 -4.05
CA LEU A 219 -32.83 17.27 -4.53
C LEU A 219 -33.44 16.47 -3.37
N PHE A 220 -32.66 16.10 -2.35
CA PHE A 220 -33.18 15.43 -1.16
C PHE A 220 -34.15 16.31 -0.36
N GLN A 221 -33.93 17.63 -0.28
CA GLN A 221 -34.86 18.59 0.33
C GLN A 221 -36.21 18.67 -0.43
N GLN A 222 -36.22 18.53 -1.75
CA GLN A 222 -37.46 18.46 -2.53
C GLN A 222 -38.19 17.13 -2.31
N LEU A 223 -37.44 16.02 -2.18
CA LEU A 223 -38.01 14.70 -1.92
C LEU A 223 -38.62 14.57 -0.51
N SER A 224 -37.98 15.08 0.55
CA SER A 224 -38.56 15.04 1.90
C SER A 224 -39.81 15.90 2.05
N PHE A 225 -39.87 17.05 1.36
CA PHE A 225 -41.09 17.86 1.28
C PHE A 225 -42.26 17.10 0.64
N LEU A 226 -42.02 16.39 -0.47
CA LEU A 226 -43.05 15.56 -1.11
C LEU A 226 -43.44 14.35 -0.25
N GLN A 227 -42.49 13.70 0.42
CA GLN A 227 -42.72 12.56 1.30
C GLN A 227 -43.60 12.94 2.52
N SER A 228 -43.27 14.05 3.19
CA SER A 228 -44.06 14.55 4.33
C SER A 228 -45.46 15.01 3.92
N PHE A 229 -45.61 15.63 2.75
CA PHE A 229 -46.93 15.98 2.19
C PHE A 229 -47.80 14.75 1.90
N LEU A 230 -47.26 13.72 1.25
CA LEU A 230 -47.97 12.48 0.94
C LEU A 230 -48.44 11.72 2.19
N LEU A 231 -47.61 11.69 3.24
CA LEU A 231 -47.98 11.08 4.53
C LEU A 231 -49.14 11.82 5.21
N MET A 232 -49.17 13.16 5.14
CA MET A 232 -50.25 13.98 5.69
C MET A 232 -51.59 13.73 4.96
N GLU A 233 -51.57 13.73 3.63
CA GLU A 233 -52.73 13.42 2.78
C GLU A 233 -53.30 12.02 3.09
N ALA A 234 -52.45 10.99 3.09
CA ALA A 234 -52.87 9.61 3.31
C ALA A 234 -53.50 9.37 4.69
N HIS A 235 -52.97 10.00 5.74
CA HIS A 235 -53.56 9.96 7.08
C HIS A 235 -54.88 10.73 7.18
N SER A 236 -55.02 11.86 6.47
CA SER A 236 -56.28 12.62 6.39
C SER A 236 -57.40 11.79 5.74
N LEU A 237 -57.10 11.12 4.63
CA LEU A 237 -58.05 10.26 3.91
C LEU A 237 -58.49 9.04 4.73
N THR A 238 -57.54 8.33 5.34
CA THR A 238 -57.84 7.14 6.17
C THR A 238 -58.57 7.46 7.48
N SER A 239 -58.35 8.66 8.05
CA SER A 239 -59.19 9.21 9.13
C SER A 239 -60.62 9.47 8.66
N CYS A 240 -60.79 10.14 7.52
CA CYS A 240 -62.11 10.46 6.97
C CYS A 240 -62.95 9.20 6.71
N CYS A 241 -62.41 8.22 5.99
CA CYS A 241 -63.11 6.97 5.66
C CYS A 241 -63.51 6.17 6.91
N TYR A 242 -62.65 6.11 7.94
CA TYR A 242 -62.98 5.41 9.19
C TYR A 242 -64.15 6.07 9.94
N ASN A 243 -64.11 7.39 10.12
CA ASN A 243 -65.17 8.10 10.84
C ASN A 243 -66.48 8.12 10.05
N ALA A 244 -66.45 8.14 8.71
CA ALA A 244 -67.64 7.96 7.87
C ALA A 244 -68.26 6.55 8.04
N ALA A 245 -67.45 5.49 8.07
CA ALA A 245 -67.94 4.14 8.34
C ALA A 245 -68.51 3.98 9.76
N ALA A 246 -67.89 4.61 10.76
CA ALA A 246 -68.40 4.67 12.13
C ALA A 246 -69.75 5.41 12.22
N LEU A 247 -69.90 6.52 11.49
CA LEU A 247 -71.16 7.27 11.39
C LEU A 247 -72.28 6.42 10.77
N CYS A 248 -72.02 5.74 9.65
CA CYS A 248 -72.98 4.86 8.99
C CYS A 248 -73.39 3.69 9.87
N THR A 249 -72.44 3.02 10.53
CA THR A 249 -72.75 1.88 11.43
C THR A 249 -73.52 2.32 12.68
N ALA A 250 -73.18 3.46 13.29
CA ALA A 250 -73.96 4.03 14.40
C ALA A 250 -75.39 4.40 13.98
N TYR A 251 -75.59 4.93 12.77
CA TYR A 251 -76.92 5.22 12.22
C TYR A 251 -77.73 3.94 11.98
N LEU A 252 -77.12 2.91 11.37
CA LEU A 252 -77.78 1.62 11.11
C LEU A 252 -78.16 0.90 12.40
N ILE A 253 -77.29 0.81 13.40
CA ILE A 253 -77.60 0.18 14.70
C ILE A 253 -78.76 0.92 15.38
N THR A 254 -78.71 2.26 15.40
CA THR A 254 -79.73 3.11 16.04
C THR A 254 -80.98 3.34 15.19
N SER A 255 -81.12 2.70 14.03
CA SER A 255 -82.39 2.61 13.30
C SER A 255 -83.46 1.85 14.09
N THR A 256 -83.04 0.93 14.96
CA THR A 256 -83.94 0.14 15.80
C THR A 256 -84.59 1.00 16.90
N PRO A 257 -85.91 0.88 17.16
CA PRO A 257 -86.59 1.71 18.16
C PRO A 257 -86.02 1.49 19.57
N ARG A 258 -85.51 0.28 19.86
CA ARG A 258 -84.86 -0.10 21.12
C ARG A 258 -83.62 0.73 21.48
N SER A 259 -82.88 1.22 20.48
CA SER A 259 -81.62 1.97 20.70
C SER A 259 -81.67 3.42 20.23
N SER A 260 -82.85 3.92 19.83
CA SER A 260 -83.11 5.30 19.41
C SER A 260 -82.49 6.37 20.33
N ARG A 261 -82.59 6.20 21.66
CA ARG A 261 -82.01 7.10 22.67
C ARG A 261 -80.47 7.15 22.67
N ALA A 262 -79.78 6.14 22.13
CA ALA A 262 -78.33 6.13 22.02
C ALA A 262 -77.80 6.99 20.85
N ARG A 263 -78.65 7.32 19.87
CA ARG A 263 -78.22 7.95 18.60
C ARG A 263 -77.42 9.23 18.80
N LEU A 264 -77.93 10.17 19.60
CA LEU A 264 -77.23 11.45 19.85
C LEU A 264 -75.88 11.25 20.55
N LEU A 265 -75.78 10.31 21.51
CA LEU A 265 -74.54 10.03 22.22
C LEU A 265 -73.48 9.41 21.28
N LEU A 266 -73.87 8.50 20.40
CA LEU A 266 -72.97 7.90 19.42
C LEU A 266 -72.54 8.90 18.34
N LEU A 267 -73.43 9.79 17.90
CA LEU A 267 -73.07 10.88 16.97
C LEU A 267 -72.04 11.83 17.59
N VAL A 268 -72.26 12.28 18.83
CA VAL A 268 -71.29 13.12 19.56
C VAL A 268 -69.95 12.39 19.75
N LEU A 269 -69.97 11.09 20.07
CA LEU A 269 -68.76 10.28 20.22
C LEU A 269 -67.93 10.21 18.92
N VAL A 270 -68.57 10.06 17.75
CA VAL A 270 -67.88 10.07 16.44
C VAL A 270 -67.30 11.46 16.13
N CYS A 271 -68.04 12.54 16.40
CA CYS A 271 -67.53 13.91 16.21
C CYS A 271 -66.32 14.22 17.11
N VAL A 272 -66.36 13.77 18.38
CA VAL A 272 -65.23 13.89 19.31
C VAL A 272 -64.04 13.04 18.87
N ASN A 273 -64.27 11.81 18.37
CA ASN A 273 -63.21 10.95 17.83
C ASN A 273 -62.48 11.62 16.65
N PHE A 274 -63.22 12.19 15.69
CA PHE A 274 -62.65 12.89 14.54
C PHE A 274 -61.82 14.12 14.95
N TYR A 275 -62.31 14.92 15.91
CA TYR A 275 -61.56 16.05 16.46
C TYR A 275 -60.28 15.62 17.18
N LEU A 276 -60.34 14.55 17.99
CA LEU A 276 -59.18 14.01 18.70
C LEU A 276 -58.14 13.43 17.73
N GLU A 277 -58.55 12.70 16.68
CA GLU A 277 -57.63 12.25 15.63
C GLU A 277 -56.89 13.46 15.01
N LYS A 278 -57.62 14.48 14.55
CA LYS A 278 -57.01 15.69 13.95
C LYS A 278 -56.08 16.43 14.92
N LYS A 279 -56.43 16.52 16.20
CA LYS A 279 -55.58 17.16 17.23
C LYS A 279 -54.31 16.37 17.53
N ILE A 280 -54.37 15.03 17.52
CA ILE A 280 -53.19 14.16 17.67
C ILE A 280 -52.23 14.36 16.49
N TYR A 281 -52.73 14.32 15.25
CA TYR A 281 -51.90 14.58 14.06
C TYR A 281 -51.21 15.95 14.12
N GLN A 282 -51.93 17.01 14.47
CA GLN A 282 -51.36 18.36 14.58
C GLN A 282 -50.30 18.45 15.69
N HIS A 283 -50.53 17.82 16.85
CA HIS A 283 -49.59 17.87 17.96
C HIS A 283 -48.29 17.11 17.68
N VAL A 284 -48.38 15.92 17.09
CA VAL A 284 -47.18 15.12 16.75
C VAL A 284 -46.39 15.78 15.62
N LEU A 285 -47.05 16.37 14.61
CA LEU A 285 -46.36 17.16 13.57
C LEU A 285 -45.67 18.42 14.13
N SER A 286 -46.19 19.00 15.21
CA SER A 286 -45.55 20.15 15.89
C SER A 286 -44.38 19.77 16.81
N SER A 287 -44.04 18.47 16.92
CA SER A 287 -42.97 17.98 17.78
C SER A 287 -41.70 17.71 16.95
N ASP A 288 -40.59 18.33 17.31
CA ASP A 288 -39.34 18.36 16.53
C ASP A 288 -38.51 17.05 16.69
N GLN A 289 -39.06 15.93 16.24
CA GLN A 289 -38.47 14.59 16.36
C GLN A 289 -38.14 13.95 14.98
N PRO A 290 -37.32 12.88 14.92
CA PRO A 290 -36.93 12.26 13.66
C PRO A 290 -38.08 11.50 12.96
N GLU A 291 -38.21 11.72 11.64
CA GLU A 291 -39.35 11.30 10.80
C GLU A 291 -39.83 9.85 11.01
N HIS A 292 -38.91 8.88 11.10
CA HIS A 292 -39.28 7.46 11.21
C HIS A 292 -40.03 7.11 12.49
N LEU A 293 -39.74 7.79 13.61
CA LEU A 293 -40.38 7.49 14.91
C LEU A 293 -41.79 8.09 14.99
N HIS A 294 -42.06 9.17 14.25
CA HIS A 294 -43.38 9.80 14.19
C HIS A 294 -44.46 8.86 13.62
N VAL A 295 -44.18 8.17 12.52
CA VAL A 295 -45.18 7.32 11.84
C VAL A 295 -45.66 6.19 12.76
N GLU A 296 -44.73 5.54 13.48
CA GLU A 296 -45.06 4.49 14.43
C GLU A 296 -45.90 5.03 15.59
N GLN A 297 -45.44 6.09 16.28
CA GLN A 297 -46.17 6.70 17.40
C GLN A 297 -47.58 7.16 17.01
N VAL A 298 -47.73 7.85 15.88
CA VAL A 298 -49.02 8.31 15.35
C VAL A 298 -49.96 7.12 15.10
N SER A 299 -49.46 6.04 14.49
CA SER A 299 -50.26 4.84 14.24
C SER A 299 -50.76 4.20 15.54
N VAL A 300 -49.93 4.16 16.58
CA VAL A 300 -50.26 3.59 17.90
C VAL A 300 -51.30 4.45 18.62
N TYR A 301 -51.14 5.77 18.68
CA TYR A 301 -52.10 6.66 19.33
C TYR A 301 -53.47 6.63 18.64
N VAL A 302 -53.52 6.64 17.31
CA VAL A 302 -54.78 6.55 16.55
C VAL A 302 -55.42 5.16 16.72
N ALA A 303 -54.64 4.08 16.71
CA ALA A 303 -55.15 2.73 16.97
C ALA A 303 -55.71 2.57 18.41
N ALA A 304 -55.06 3.18 19.41
CA ALA A 304 -55.54 3.19 20.79
C ALA A 304 -56.85 3.98 20.93
N LEU A 305 -56.93 5.18 20.34
CA LEU A 305 -58.14 6.02 20.33
C LEU A 305 -59.32 5.28 19.70
N ARG A 306 -59.12 4.61 18.56
CA ARG A 306 -60.17 3.83 17.87
C ARG A 306 -60.66 2.63 18.67
N ARG A 307 -59.77 1.93 19.38
CA ARG A 307 -60.16 0.85 20.31
C ARG A 307 -60.99 1.40 21.47
N LEU A 308 -60.58 2.53 22.04
CA LEU A 308 -61.29 3.20 23.14
C LEU A 308 -62.68 3.66 22.71
N SER A 309 -62.83 4.30 21.55
CA SER A 309 -64.14 4.79 21.08
C SER A 309 -65.11 3.65 20.75
N VAL A 310 -64.64 2.51 20.22
CA VAL A 310 -65.46 1.29 20.07
C VAL A 310 -65.89 0.73 21.44
N CYS A 311 -64.99 0.67 22.42
CA CYS A 311 -65.33 0.20 23.77
C CYS A 311 -66.39 1.10 24.45
N VAL A 312 -66.26 2.44 24.32
CA VAL A 312 -67.24 3.40 24.83
C VAL A 312 -68.58 3.26 24.10
N ALA A 313 -68.58 3.11 22.77
CA ALA A 313 -69.80 2.90 21.98
C ALA A 313 -70.55 1.63 22.39
N LEU A 314 -69.83 0.51 22.60
CA LEU A 314 -70.41 -0.73 23.11
C LEU A 314 -70.97 -0.58 24.52
N CYS A 315 -70.27 0.12 25.42
CA CYS A 315 -70.78 0.39 26.77
C CYS A 315 -72.05 1.25 26.75
N VAL A 316 -72.11 2.30 25.91
CA VAL A 316 -73.31 3.13 25.73
C VAL A 316 -74.48 2.32 25.19
N LEU A 317 -74.25 1.46 24.19
CA LEU A 317 -75.28 0.55 23.65
C LEU A 317 -75.77 -0.45 24.70
N LEU A 318 -74.86 -1.10 25.44
CA LEU A 318 -75.22 -2.04 26.51
C LEU A 318 -76.00 -1.37 27.64
N LEU A 319 -75.59 -0.18 28.08
CA LEU A 319 -76.32 0.60 29.10
C LEU A 319 -77.72 1.00 28.63
N VAL A 320 -77.88 1.41 27.36
CA VAL A 320 -79.20 1.73 26.80
C VAL A 320 -80.06 0.48 26.64
N CYS A 321 -79.50 -0.66 26.22
CA CYS A 321 -80.21 -1.94 26.15
C CYS A 321 -80.66 -2.45 27.54
N VAL A 322 -79.80 -2.38 28.56
CA VAL A 322 -80.16 -2.80 29.94
C VAL A 322 -81.15 -1.82 30.60
N ARG A 323 -81.13 -0.54 30.21
CA ARG A 323 -82.15 0.45 30.62
C ARG A 323 -83.37 0.50 29.71
N TYR A 324 -83.48 -0.37 28.70
CA TYR A 324 -84.65 -0.44 27.83
C TYR A 324 -85.78 -1.22 28.51
N ARG A 325 -86.74 -0.49 29.09
CA ARG A 325 -88.01 -1.03 29.59
C ARG A 325 -89.03 -0.99 28.44
N ASP A 326 -89.64 -2.13 28.11
CA ASP A 326 -90.41 -2.25 26.86
C ASP A 326 -91.71 -1.41 26.93
N PRO A 327 -91.86 -0.36 26.10
CA PRO A 327 -93.01 0.56 26.16
C PRO A 327 -94.31 -0.10 25.70
N VAL A 328 -94.20 -1.20 24.95
CA VAL A 328 -95.35 -2.00 24.47
C VAL A 328 -96.13 -2.57 25.65
N GLN A 329 -95.46 -3.08 26.70
CA GLN A 329 -96.16 -3.58 27.90
C GLN A 329 -96.93 -2.45 28.60
N GLN A 330 -96.32 -1.27 28.79
CA GLN A 330 -97.01 -0.15 29.43
C GLN A 330 -98.21 0.34 28.59
N SER A 331 -98.11 0.31 27.26
CA SER A 331 -99.26 0.62 26.39
C SER A 331 -100.38 -0.42 26.49
N LEU A 332 -100.04 -1.70 26.72
CA LEU A 332 -101.01 -2.77 26.91
C LEU A 332 -101.73 -2.63 28.27
N GLU A 333 -101.00 -2.37 29.35
CA GLU A 333 -101.56 -2.11 30.68
C GLU A 333 -102.53 -0.91 30.65
N VAL A 334 -102.13 0.20 30.01
CA VAL A 334 -102.98 1.39 29.88
C VAL A 334 -104.20 1.13 28.99
N LEU A 335 -104.07 0.35 27.92
CA LEU A 335 -105.22 -0.05 27.09
C LEU A 335 -106.17 -1.02 27.81
N GLN A 336 -105.66 -1.87 28.69
CA GLN A 336 -106.49 -2.71 29.57
C GLN A 336 -107.24 -1.84 30.58
N GLN A 337 -106.58 -0.91 31.27
CA GLN A 337 -107.24 0.05 32.17
C GLN A 337 -108.29 0.93 31.46
N LEU A 338 -108.02 1.38 30.24
CA LEU A 338 -108.99 2.14 29.42
C LEU A 338 -110.20 1.28 29.00
N ARG A 339 -110.00 -0.02 28.76
CA ARG A 339 -111.09 -0.96 28.45
C ARG A 339 -111.94 -1.27 29.67
N GLU A 340 -111.31 -1.52 30.82
CA GLU A 340 -111.99 -1.74 32.10
C GLU A 340 -112.81 -0.52 32.53
N THR A 341 -112.22 0.68 32.46
CA THR A 341 -112.93 1.93 32.80
C THR A 341 -114.08 2.22 31.84
N GLN A 342 -113.97 1.94 30.54
CA GLN A 342 -115.13 2.00 29.63
C GLN A 342 -116.24 1.03 30.03
N SER A 343 -115.92 -0.25 30.33
CA SER A 343 -116.96 -1.21 30.76
C SER A 343 -117.67 -0.77 32.04
N SER A 344 -116.95 -0.30 33.07
CA SER A 344 -117.58 0.16 34.31
C SER A 344 -118.47 1.40 34.12
N LEU A 345 -118.09 2.32 33.23
CA LEU A 345 -118.89 3.50 32.90
C LEU A 345 -120.17 3.12 32.14
N GLN A 346 -120.07 2.13 31.24
CA GLN A 346 -121.20 1.65 30.43
C GLN A 346 -122.19 0.82 31.27
N GLU A 347 -121.71 0.10 32.29
CA GLU A 347 -122.54 -0.54 33.32
C GLU A 347 -123.27 0.49 34.19
N ALA A 348 -122.59 1.56 34.60
CA ALA A 348 -123.17 2.65 35.39
C ALA A 348 -124.24 3.43 34.60
N LEU A 349 -123.98 3.75 33.33
CA LEU A 349 -124.94 4.42 32.46
C LEU A 349 -126.18 3.56 32.17
N ARG A 350 -126.06 2.23 32.12
CA ARG A 350 -127.23 1.34 32.05
C ARG A 350 -128.10 1.44 33.31
N ARG A 351 -127.50 1.45 34.51
CA ARG A 351 -128.25 1.62 35.78
C ARG A 351 -128.89 3.00 35.92
N ALA A 352 -128.39 4.01 35.21
CA ALA A 352 -128.98 5.35 35.17
C ALA A 352 -130.12 5.50 34.13
N GLY A 353 -130.44 4.47 33.36
CA GLY A 353 -131.43 4.52 32.27
C GLY A 353 -132.88 4.24 32.66
N GLU A 354 -133.16 3.84 33.90
CA GLU A 354 -134.47 3.28 34.30
C GLU A 354 -135.18 4.10 35.40
N CYS A 355 -135.51 5.38 35.14
CA CYS A 355 -136.75 6.03 35.58
C CYS A 355 -136.92 7.45 34.98
N PRO A 356 -138.16 7.95 34.75
CA PRO A 356 -138.42 9.23 34.08
C PRO A 356 -138.73 10.40 35.05
N GLY A 357 -138.45 11.65 34.64
CA GLY A 357 -138.84 12.84 35.41
C GLY A 357 -138.46 14.21 34.82
N GLU A 358 -139.40 14.80 34.08
CA GLU A 358 -139.57 16.24 33.82
C GLU A 358 -138.47 17.06 33.10
N THR A 359 -138.79 18.33 32.85
CA THR A 359 -138.13 19.24 31.88
C THR A 359 -137.40 20.39 32.58
N TRP A 360 -136.52 21.09 31.85
CA TRP A 360 -136.45 22.57 31.83
C TRP A 360 -135.65 23.07 30.63
N SER A 361 -135.69 24.38 30.34
CA SER A 361 -135.11 24.99 29.13
C SER A 361 -133.93 25.92 29.44
N GLY A 362 -133.07 26.17 28.45
CA GLY A 362 -131.96 27.13 28.56
C GLY A 362 -131.17 27.28 27.27
N SER A 363 -131.18 28.49 26.69
CA SER A 363 -130.37 28.82 25.50
C SER A 363 -129.03 29.46 25.88
N ALA A 364 -127.95 29.04 25.23
CA ALA A 364 -126.76 29.88 25.06
C ALA A 364 -126.05 29.56 23.72
N ARG A 365 -125.78 30.60 22.93
CA ARG A 365 -124.88 30.56 21.76
C ARG A 365 -123.74 31.54 22.03
N LEU A 366 -122.50 31.15 21.70
CA LEU A 366 -121.39 32.09 21.50
C LEU A 366 -120.45 31.52 20.43
N LEU A 367 -119.54 32.37 19.92
CA LEU A 367 -119.04 32.30 18.54
C LEU A 367 -117.61 32.84 18.42
N CYS A 368 -116.99 32.56 17.27
CA CYS A 368 -115.85 33.29 16.69
C CYS A 368 -114.47 33.18 17.36
N ARG A 369 -113.34 33.46 16.69
CA ARG A 369 -112.95 33.39 15.24
C ARG A 369 -111.42 33.65 15.14
N SER A 370 -110.77 33.24 14.05
CA SER A 370 -109.39 33.60 13.70
C SER A 370 -109.29 34.86 12.81
N SER A 371 -108.12 35.53 12.77
CA SER A 371 -107.38 35.87 11.54
C SER A 371 -106.09 36.67 11.82
N SER A 372 -105.17 36.70 10.85
CA SER A 372 -103.94 37.53 10.82
C SER A 372 -104.14 38.81 9.99
N HIS A 373 -103.18 39.77 10.00
CA HIS A 373 -102.61 40.45 8.81
C HIS A 373 -101.48 41.48 9.14
N HIS A 374 -100.81 42.00 8.11
CA HIS A 374 -99.61 42.87 8.13
C HIS A 374 -99.91 44.39 7.95
N ALA A 375 -98.96 45.25 8.37
CA ALA A 375 -98.71 46.61 7.83
C ALA A 375 -97.26 47.08 8.12
N SER A 376 -96.79 48.18 7.49
CA SER A 376 -95.40 48.72 7.53
C SER A 376 -95.37 50.27 7.34
N VAL A 377 -94.19 50.95 7.50
CA VAL A 377 -93.79 52.40 7.30
C VAL A 377 -92.79 52.83 8.44
N GLN A 378 -91.76 53.72 8.37
CA GLN A 378 -91.16 54.67 7.38
C GLN A 378 -89.60 54.84 7.55
N THR A 379 -88.99 55.85 6.89
CA THR A 379 -87.56 56.32 6.88
C THR A 379 -87.51 57.85 6.51
N PRO A 380 -86.39 58.59 6.24
CA PRO A 380 -84.92 58.47 6.53
C PRO A 380 -84.23 59.74 7.22
N PRO A 381 -83.23 60.50 6.63
CA PRO A 381 -81.83 60.75 7.11
C PRO A 381 -81.53 62.28 7.42
N PRO A 382 -80.32 62.94 7.29
CA PRO A 382 -78.88 62.61 7.00
C PRO A 382 -77.85 63.39 7.95
N LEU A 383 -76.58 63.87 7.72
CA LEU A 383 -75.43 63.85 6.75
C LEU A 383 -74.10 64.51 7.35
N VAL A 384 -72.97 64.53 6.59
CA VAL A 384 -71.73 65.40 6.59
C VAL A 384 -70.46 65.13 7.46
N GLU A 385 -69.32 65.20 6.75
CA GLU A 385 -67.84 65.17 6.96
C GLU A 385 -67.12 66.22 7.87
N ASP A 386 -65.83 66.00 8.26
CA ASP A 386 -64.58 66.59 7.65
C ASP A 386 -63.24 66.06 8.31
N ARG A 387 -62.07 66.69 8.06
CA ARG A 387 -60.68 66.12 8.06
C ARG A 387 -59.66 66.75 9.06
N LYS A 388 -58.47 66.09 9.20
CA LYS A 388 -57.05 66.60 9.16
C LYS A 388 -56.06 66.37 10.35
N VAL A 389 -54.89 65.79 9.99
CA VAL A 389 -53.47 66.20 10.29
C VAL A 389 -52.75 65.80 11.61
N CYS A 390 -51.42 65.66 11.51
CA CYS A 390 -50.44 65.15 12.50
C CYS A 390 -49.47 66.25 13.03
N PRO A 391 -48.58 65.90 13.99
CA PRO A 391 -47.10 65.92 13.77
C PRO A 391 -46.45 64.55 14.15
N VAL A 392 -45.23 64.10 13.73
CA VAL A 392 -43.96 64.66 13.21
C VAL A 392 -42.88 64.92 14.31
N VAL A 393 -41.58 64.70 13.97
CA VAL A 393 -40.33 64.81 14.80
C VAL A 393 -40.04 63.52 15.62
N GLU A 394 -38.82 62.92 15.70
CA GLU A 394 -37.44 63.29 15.27
C GLU A 394 -36.58 62.08 14.81
N VAL A 395 -35.43 62.34 14.15
CA VAL A 395 -34.32 61.39 13.89
C VAL A 395 -32.99 62.17 13.85
N PRO A 396 -31.87 61.63 14.39
CA PRO A 396 -30.61 61.76 13.63
C PRO A 396 -29.56 60.63 13.80
N VAL A 397 -28.87 60.31 12.69
CA VAL A 397 -27.40 60.06 12.58
C VAL A 397 -26.77 58.88 13.39
N GLY A 398 -25.87 58.04 12.86
CA GLY A 398 -25.15 58.00 11.58
C GLY A 398 -23.63 58.15 11.74
N LYS A 399 -22.81 57.17 11.29
CA LYS A 399 -21.34 57.31 11.13
C LYS A 399 -20.75 56.16 10.31
N ASN A 400 -20.15 56.49 9.16
CA ASN A 400 -19.18 55.63 8.46
C ASN A 400 -17.73 56.08 8.87
N PRO A 401 -16.66 55.85 8.08
CA PRO A 401 -15.70 54.79 8.38
C PRO A 401 -14.29 55.31 8.67
N VAL A 402 -13.40 54.45 9.18
CA VAL A 402 -11.95 54.73 9.25
C VAL A 402 -11.15 53.55 8.71
N LEU A 403 -10.19 53.86 7.83
CA LEU A 403 -9.22 52.95 7.22
C LEU A 403 -7.80 53.48 7.51
N ARG A 404 -6.75 52.64 7.32
CA ARG A 404 -5.29 52.86 7.49
C ARG A 404 -4.70 52.39 8.83
N PRO A 405 -3.38 52.09 8.92
CA PRO A 405 -2.49 51.55 7.88
C PRO A 405 -1.56 50.39 8.38
N PRO A 406 -0.95 49.60 7.47
CA PRO A 406 0.28 48.85 7.73
C PRO A 406 1.52 49.76 7.54
N PRO A 407 2.57 49.64 8.38
CA PRO A 407 3.85 49.02 7.92
C PRO A 407 4.68 48.42 9.10
N PRO A 408 5.98 48.02 8.94
CA PRO A 408 6.74 47.69 7.72
C PRO A 408 7.28 46.24 7.72
N ARG A 409 7.94 45.85 6.62
CA ARG A 409 8.79 44.65 6.53
C ARG A 409 10.14 44.87 7.21
N TYR A 410 10.77 43.79 7.69
CA TYR A 410 12.22 43.71 7.87
C TYR A 410 12.79 42.53 7.10
N SER A 411 13.91 42.76 6.41
CA SER A 411 14.58 41.75 5.58
C SER A 411 16.09 41.77 5.83
N LEU A 412 16.60 40.70 6.46
CA LEU A 412 18.02 40.38 6.59
C LEU A 412 18.14 38.90 6.21
N ARG A 413 18.67 38.51 5.04
CA ARG A 413 19.97 38.81 4.40
C ARG A 413 21.15 38.12 5.10
N SER A 414 21.47 36.95 4.57
CA SER A 414 22.78 36.25 4.59
C SER A 414 23.49 36.01 5.92
N ARG A 415 23.86 34.73 6.13
CA ARG A 415 25.23 34.42 6.55
C ARG A 415 25.80 33.28 5.72
N ARG A 416 26.95 33.50 5.10
CA ARG A 416 27.84 32.39 4.69
C ARG A 416 28.38 31.73 5.96
N ARG A 417 28.70 30.45 5.88
CA ARG A 417 29.86 29.91 6.60
C ARG A 417 30.60 28.96 5.67
N SER A 418 31.91 28.98 5.76
CA SER A 418 32.82 28.15 4.98
C SER A 418 33.55 27.19 5.92
N ASP A 419 34.35 26.33 5.31
CA ASP A 419 35.56 25.68 5.85
C ASP A 419 35.41 24.45 6.75
N VAL A 420 36.42 23.57 6.60
CA VAL A 420 36.80 22.36 7.37
C VAL A 420 35.78 21.20 7.35
N ILE A 421 36.15 19.94 7.06
CA ILE A 421 37.46 19.30 6.78
C ILE A 421 37.49 18.79 5.34
#